data_AF-A0A519LSH7-F1
#
_entry.id   AF-A0A519LSH7-F1
#
_cell.length_a   1.000
_cell.length_b   1.000
_cell.length_c   1.000
_cell.angle_alpha   90.00
_cell.angle_beta   90.00
_cell.angle_gamma   90.00
#
_symmetry.space_group_name_H-M   'P 1'
#
loop_
_entity.id
_entity.type
_entity.pdbx_description
1 polymer ?
#
loop_
_entity_poly.entity_id
_entity_poly.type
_entity_poly.pdbx_seq_one_letter_code
_entity_poly.pdbx_strand_id
1 'polypeptide(L)'
;MFESIRKHSKIVMILLFLLIIPSFVLVGIDSNYFSEKSPVVARVDGHKINQTDWDNAHRMETDRIRAQSPTVDPKLLDSPQSRYSTLERLVRDRVLAAAAKDMHLVTSDARLARSLQEIPAIAGLKRADGTLDAEAYRALVGSQGLTPEGFEANVRRDLSVNQVMGGVMGSAFGTDAQ
;
A
#
# COMPACT_ATOMS: atom_id res chain seq x y z
N MET A 1 -36.75 22.91 -39.30
CA MET A 1 -35.37 22.64 -38.83
C MET A 1 -35.32 21.42 -37.89
N PHE A 2 -36.26 21.26 -36.94
CA PHE A 2 -36.31 20.10 -36.04
C PHE A 2 -36.83 18.78 -36.66
N GLU A 3 -37.53 18.83 -37.80
CA GLU A 3 -38.10 17.63 -38.48
C GLU A 3 -37.04 16.73 -39.16
N SER A 4 -35.94 17.31 -39.67
CA SER A 4 -34.85 16.55 -40.31
C SER A 4 -34.06 15.71 -39.32
N ILE A 5 -33.94 16.16 -38.07
CA ILE A 5 -33.26 15.44 -36.99
C ILE A 5 -34.09 14.21 -36.58
N ARG A 6 -35.43 14.34 -36.51
CA ARG A 6 -36.31 13.20 -36.19
C ARG A 6 -36.33 12.14 -37.29
N LYS A 7 -36.35 12.55 -38.57
CA LYS A 7 -36.45 11.61 -39.71
C LYS A 7 -35.20 10.76 -39.92
N HIS A 8 -34.01 11.23 -39.53
CA HIS A 8 -32.74 10.49 -39.63
C HIS A 8 -32.11 10.15 -38.28
N SER A 9 -32.87 10.26 -37.18
CA SER A 9 -32.38 10.08 -35.81
C SER A 9 -31.59 8.78 -35.59
N LYS A 10 -32.00 7.66 -36.21
CA LYS A 10 -31.26 6.39 -36.12
C LYS A 10 -29.90 6.42 -36.83
N ILE A 11 -29.79 7.09 -37.98
CA ILE A 11 -28.55 7.18 -38.75
C ILE A 11 -27.58 8.14 -38.05
N VAL A 12 -28.10 9.26 -37.56
CA VAL A 12 -27.33 10.21 -36.74
C VAL A 12 -26.84 9.53 -35.47
N MET A 13 -27.69 8.75 -34.79
CA MET A 13 -27.33 7.99 -33.59
C MET A 13 -26.25 6.95 -33.88
N ILE A 14 -26.33 6.19 -34.97
CA ILE A 14 -25.30 5.21 -35.36
C ILE A 14 -23.97 5.91 -35.66
N LEU A 15 -23.99 7.03 -36.39
CA LEU A 15 -22.78 7.79 -36.71
C LEU A 15 -22.15 8.37 -35.43
N LEU A 16 -22.97 8.86 -34.50
CA LEU A 16 -22.52 9.38 -33.21
C LEU A 16 -21.94 8.28 -32.32
N PHE A 17 -22.55 7.08 -32.32
CA PHE A 17 -22.02 5.90 -31.62
C PHE A 17 -20.68 5.45 -32.19
N LEU A 18 -20.57 5.41 -33.52
CA LEU A 18 -19.34 5.05 -34.23
C LEU A 18 -18.22 6.07 -34.01
N LEU A 19 -18.54 7.32 -33.68
CA LEU A 19 -17.55 8.36 -33.41
C LEU A 19 -17.13 8.38 -31.93
N ILE A 20 -18.06 8.16 -31.00
CA ILE A 20 -17.80 8.19 -29.56
C ILE A 20 -17.02 6.95 -29.09
N ILE A 21 -17.45 5.74 -29.47
CA ILE A 21 -16.83 4.50 -28.94
C ILE A 21 -15.34 4.40 -29.26
N PRO A 22 -14.87 4.62 -30.50
CA PRO A 22 -13.43 4.58 -30.79
C PRO A 22 -12.66 5.66 -30.05
N SER A 23 -13.26 6.84 -29.82
CA SER A 23 -12.61 7.89 -29.03
C SER A 23 -12.38 7.46 -27.58
N PHE A 24 -13.34 6.77 -26.96
CA PHE A 24 -13.17 6.24 -25.60
C PHE A 24 -12.20 5.05 -25.53
N VAL A 25 -12.18 4.19 -26.55
CA VAL A 25 -11.25 3.06 -26.63
C VAL A 25 -9.83 3.52 -26.94
N LEU A 26 -9.62 4.64 -27.63
CA LEU A 26 -8.28 5.18 -27.92
C LEU A 26 -7.76 6.10 -26.81
N VAL A 27 -8.63 6.86 -26.13
CA VAL A 27 -8.24 7.80 -25.05
C VAL A 27 -8.28 7.15 -23.66
N GLY A 28 -9.18 6.20 -23.41
CA GLY A 28 -9.41 5.61 -22.07
C GLY A 28 -8.40 4.56 -21.62
N ILE A 29 -7.53 4.08 -22.52
CA ILE A 29 -6.44 3.13 -22.23
C ILE A 29 -5.10 3.83 -21.94
N ASP A 30 -5.03 5.15 -22.12
CA ASP A 30 -3.82 5.90 -21.79
C ASP A 30 -3.78 6.14 -20.28
N SER A 31 -3.32 5.12 -19.56
CA SER A 31 -3.08 5.13 -18.11
C SER A 31 -2.11 6.20 -17.65
N ASN A 32 -1.45 6.91 -18.57
CA ASN A 32 -0.58 8.04 -18.31
C ASN A 32 -1.31 9.33 -17.93
N TYR A 33 -2.63 9.47 -18.12
CA TYR A 33 -3.35 10.67 -17.67
C TYR A 33 -3.42 10.82 -16.15
N PHE A 34 -3.24 9.73 -15.39
CA PHE A 34 -3.14 9.77 -13.91
C PHE A 34 -1.71 9.99 -13.40
N SER A 35 -0.71 10.09 -14.29
CA SER A 35 0.64 10.49 -13.91
C SER A 35 0.75 12.02 -13.86
N GLU A 36 -0.02 12.63 -12.96
CA GLU A 36 0.43 13.90 -12.41
C GLU A 36 1.79 13.60 -11.76
N LYS A 37 2.89 14.17 -12.29
CA LYS A 37 4.24 13.93 -11.78
C LYS A 37 4.35 14.51 -10.38
N SER A 38 3.89 13.73 -9.40
CA SER A 38 3.96 14.08 -7.99
C SER A 38 5.41 14.42 -7.63
N PRO A 39 5.67 15.61 -7.06
CA PRO A 39 7.03 16.05 -6.80
C PRO A 39 7.72 15.11 -5.81
N VAL A 40 9.02 14.90 -5.99
CA VAL A 40 9.83 14.06 -5.11
C VAL A 40 10.18 14.86 -3.86
N VAL A 41 9.79 14.36 -2.69
CA VAL A 41 10.05 15.01 -1.40
C VAL A 41 11.27 14.44 -0.68
N ALA A 42 11.62 13.17 -0.96
CA ALA A 42 12.81 12.53 -0.44
C ALA A 42 13.28 11.39 -1.37
N ARG A 43 14.54 10.97 -1.22
CA ARG A 43 15.09 9.80 -1.91
C ARG A 43 15.90 8.95 -0.93
N VAL A 44 15.64 7.65 -0.93
CA VAL A 44 16.32 6.67 -0.07
C VAL A 44 16.75 5.49 -0.94
N ASP A 45 18.05 5.20 -0.97
CA ASP A 45 18.61 4.09 -1.76
C ASP A 45 18.09 4.08 -3.22
N GLY A 46 18.17 5.23 -3.90
CA GLY A 46 17.67 5.39 -5.27
C GLY A 46 16.14 5.42 -5.44
N HIS A 47 15.35 5.07 -4.42
CA HIS A 47 13.90 5.07 -4.45
C HIS A 47 13.35 6.45 -4.04
N LYS A 48 12.44 6.97 -4.86
CA LYS A 48 11.80 8.27 -4.63
C LYS A 48 10.61 8.09 -3.69
N ILE A 49 10.48 9.00 -2.74
CA ILE A 49 9.25 9.23 -1.98
C ILE A 49 8.61 10.47 -2.60
N ASN A 50 7.42 10.31 -3.17
CA ASN A 50 6.71 11.42 -3.80
C ASN A 50 5.77 12.09 -2.80
N GLN A 51 5.34 13.30 -3.12
CA GLN A 51 4.38 14.06 -2.32
C GLN A 51 3.10 13.25 -2.06
N THR A 52 2.62 12.51 -3.06
CA THR A 52 1.43 11.65 -2.95
C THR A 52 1.63 10.51 -1.95
N ASP A 53 2.82 9.90 -1.91
CA ASP A 53 3.15 8.84 -0.95
C ASP A 53 3.12 9.39 0.48
N TRP A 54 3.70 10.58 0.66
CA TRP A 54 3.72 11.28 1.93
C TRP A 54 2.32 11.69 2.40
N ASP A 55 1.52 12.30 1.52
CA ASP A 55 0.16 12.72 1.84
C ASP A 55 -0.75 11.52 2.19
N ASN A 56 -0.60 10.41 1.47
CA ASN A 56 -1.34 9.19 1.77
C ASN A 56 -0.92 8.59 3.13
N ALA A 57 0.38 8.52 3.42
CA ALA A 57 0.87 8.04 4.70
C ALA A 57 0.42 8.93 5.87
N HIS A 58 0.40 10.24 5.65
CA HIS A 58 -0.05 11.20 6.65
C HIS A 58 -1.55 11.05 6.92
N ARG A 59 -2.36 10.89 5.86
CA ARG A 59 -3.79 10.62 5.99
C ARG A 59 -4.04 9.36 6.81
N MET A 60 -3.36 8.26 6.48
CA MET A 60 -3.50 6.99 7.21
C MET A 60 -3.12 7.11 8.69
N GLU A 61 -2.03 7.82 9.00
CA GLU A 61 -1.57 8.05 10.36
C GLU A 61 -2.59 8.86 11.16
N THR A 62 -3.05 9.97 10.58
CA THR A 62 -4.03 10.85 11.18
C THR A 62 -5.37 10.13 11.39
N ASP A 63 -5.84 9.33 10.43
CA ASP A 63 -7.06 8.54 10.55
C ASP A 63 -6.95 7.49 11.67
N ARG A 64 -5.78 6.84 11.80
CA ARG A 64 -5.49 5.92 12.90
C ARG A 64 -5.54 6.63 14.26
N ILE A 65 -4.90 7.79 14.37
CA ILE A 65 -4.88 8.56 15.63
C ILE A 65 -6.31 8.98 16.00
N ARG A 66 -7.11 9.47 15.05
CA ARG A 66 -8.51 9.84 15.30
C ARG A 66 -9.36 8.64 15.74
N ALA A 67 -9.12 7.46 15.15
CA ALA A 67 -9.82 6.23 15.54
C ALA A 67 -9.46 5.78 16.97
N GLN A 68 -8.23 6.02 17.42
CA GLN A 68 -7.75 5.66 18.77
C GLN A 68 -8.06 6.73 19.82
N SER A 69 -8.06 8.01 19.44
CA SER A 69 -8.31 9.15 20.32
C SER A 69 -9.18 10.19 19.61
N PRO A 70 -10.51 10.04 19.68
CA PRO A 70 -11.45 10.95 19.01
C PRO A 70 -11.41 12.39 19.56
N THR A 71 -10.80 12.61 20.72
CA THR A 71 -10.74 13.90 21.43
C THR A 71 -9.57 14.78 21.00
N VAL A 72 -8.66 14.28 20.17
CA VAL A 72 -7.48 15.03 19.72
C VAL A 72 -7.89 16.16 18.75
N ASP A 73 -7.26 17.33 18.87
CA ASP A 73 -7.52 18.46 17.96
C ASP A 73 -6.98 18.15 16.55
N PRO A 74 -7.84 18.14 15.51
CA PRO A 74 -7.42 17.91 14.13
C PRO A 74 -6.31 18.86 13.66
N LYS A 75 -6.29 20.10 14.15
CA LYS A 75 -5.27 21.10 13.76
C LYS A 75 -3.86 20.72 14.18
N LEU A 76 -3.72 19.98 15.28
CA LEU A 76 -2.42 19.47 15.72
C LEU A 76 -1.94 18.34 14.80
N LEU A 77 -2.86 17.51 14.32
CA LEU A 77 -2.54 16.42 13.41
C LEU A 77 -2.11 16.91 12.03
N ASP A 78 -2.66 18.03 11.54
CA ASP A 78 -2.28 18.61 10.24
C ASP A 78 -1.13 19.63 10.32
N SER A 79 -0.51 19.79 11.49
CA SER A 79 0.61 20.72 11.70
C SER A 79 1.84 20.36 10.83
N PRO A 80 2.68 21.35 10.45
CA PRO A 80 3.92 21.07 9.72
C PRO A 80 4.83 20.06 10.43
N GLN A 81 4.87 20.10 11.76
CA GLN A 81 5.63 19.16 12.59
C GLN A 81 5.07 17.72 12.49
N SER A 82 3.75 17.56 12.49
CA SER A 82 3.09 16.26 12.34
C SER A 82 3.27 15.68 10.93
N ARG A 83 3.18 16.53 9.91
CA ARG A 83 3.53 16.13 8.53
C ARG A 83 4.99 15.70 8.44
N TYR A 84 5.92 16.48 9.00
CA TYR A 84 7.34 16.16 9.00
C TYR A 84 7.65 14.84 9.73
N SER A 85 7.03 14.59 10.90
CA SER A 85 7.22 13.33 11.62
C SER A 85 6.73 12.11 10.81
N THR A 86 5.67 12.29 10.02
CA THR A 86 5.21 11.27 9.07
C THR A 86 6.25 11.01 7.97
N LEU A 87 6.85 12.07 7.41
CA LEU A 87 7.90 11.94 6.38
C LEU A 87 9.13 11.22 6.95
N GLU A 88 9.58 11.60 8.14
CA GLU A 88 10.69 10.94 8.85
C GLU A 88 10.41 9.45 9.07
N ARG A 89 9.17 9.10 9.42
CA ARG A 89 8.77 7.69 9.53
C ARG A 89 8.89 6.97 8.19
N LEU A 90 8.35 7.55 7.11
CA LEU A 90 8.45 6.95 5.78
C LEU A 90 9.90 6.76 5.31
N VAL A 91 10.76 7.76 5.55
CA VAL A 91 12.19 7.68 5.23
C VAL A 91 12.82 6.54 6.00
N ARG A 92 12.60 6.48 7.33
CA ARG A 92 13.13 5.40 8.19
C ARG A 92 12.65 4.02 7.75
N ASP A 93 11.36 3.86 7.46
CA ASP A 93 10.79 2.59 6.98
C ASP A 93 11.48 2.16 5.67
N ARG A 94 11.77 3.12 4.78
CA ARG A 94 12.46 2.86 3.52
C ARG A 94 13.93 2.50 3.70
N VAL A 95 14.61 3.13 4.66
CA VAL A 95 16.01 2.83 5.03
C VAL A 95 16.10 1.42 5.60
N LEU A 96 15.21 1.05 6.52
CA LEU A 96 15.20 -0.30 7.10
C LEU A 96 14.91 -1.37 6.04
N ALA A 97 13.99 -1.10 5.12
CA ALA A 97 13.70 -2.01 4.01
C ALA A 97 14.90 -2.14 3.04
N ALA A 98 15.64 -1.05 2.79
CA ALA A 98 16.86 -1.08 2.00
C ALA A 98 17.96 -1.90 2.70
N ALA A 99 18.19 -1.66 4.00
CA ALA A 99 19.13 -2.44 4.79
C ALA A 99 18.78 -3.95 4.81
N ALA A 100 17.50 -4.31 4.96
CA ALA A 100 17.07 -5.70 4.91
C ALA A 100 17.40 -6.37 3.57
N LYS A 101 17.24 -5.63 2.47
CA LYS A 101 17.57 -6.10 1.12
C LYS A 101 19.08 -6.26 0.95
N ASP A 102 19.87 -5.27 1.37
CA ASP A 102 21.33 -5.27 1.24
C ASP A 102 21.98 -6.38 2.09
N MET A 103 21.41 -6.67 3.25
CA MET A 103 21.83 -7.79 4.11
C MET A 103 21.29 -9.16 3.63
N HIS A 104 20.58 -9.22 2.50
CA HIS A 104 19.92 -10.42 1.99
C HIS A 104 18.98 -11.11 3.01
N LEU A 105 18.40 -10.32 3.91
CA LEU A 105 17.45 -10.80 4.92
C LEU A 105 16.07 -10.96 4.29
N VAL A 106 15.94 -11.96 3.42
CA VAL A 106 14.67 -12.33 2.81
C VAL A 106 13.98 -13.36 3.68
N THR A 107 12.74 -13.08 4.06
CA THR A 107 11.92 -14.03 4.81
C THR A 107 11.49 -15.19 3.90
N SER A 108 11.88 -16.42 4.28
CA SER A 108 11.49 -17.63 3.57
C SER A 108 10.00 -17.95 3.70
N ASP A 109 9.45 -18.70 2.75
CA ASP A 109 8.04 -19.07 2.76
C ASP A 109 7.66 -19.90 3.99
N ALA A 110 8.56 -20.78 4.46
CA ALA A 110 8.35 -21.54 5.69
C ALA A 110 8.32 -20.65 6.95
N ARG A 111 9.03 -19.53 6.97
CA ARG A 111 8.96 -18.56 8.07
C ARG A 111 7.69 -17.73 7.97
N LEU A 112 7.34 -17.26 6.78
CA LEU A 112 6.08 -16.56 6.52
C LEU A 112 4.88 -17.40 6.96
N ALA A 113 4.81 -18.66 6.54
CA ALA A 113 3.70 -19.56 6.90
C ALA A 113 3.56 -19.75 8.41
N ARG A 114 4.66 -19.89 9.15
CA ARG A 114 4.64 -19.96 10.62
C ARG A 114 4.14 -18.67 11.24
N SER A 115 4.66 -17.52 10.81
CA SER A 115 4.21 -16.22 11.34
C SER A 115 2.74 -15.92 11.02
N LEU A 116 2.23 -16.36 9.86
CA LEU A 116 0.80 -16.24 9.55
C LEU A 116 -0.05 -17.10 10.50
N GLN A 117 0.41 -18.29 10.87
CA GLN A 117 -0.27 -19.16 11.82
C GLN A 117 -0.22 -18.64 13.27
N GLU A 118 0.72 -17.75 13.59
CA GLU A 118 0.77 -17.08 14.91
C GLU A 118 -0.29 -15.98 15.04
N ILE A 119 -0.85 -15.49 13.93
CA ILE A 119 -1.90 -14.47 13.95
C ILE A 119 -3.24 -15.14 14.32
N PRO A 120 -3.86 -14.80 15.46
CA PRO A 120 -5.06 -15.51 15.94
C PRO A 120 -6.21 -15.52 14.94
N ALA A 121 -6.40 -14.39 14.23
CA ALA A 121 -7.43 -14.25 13.22
C ALA A 121 -7.23 -15.19 12.01
N ILE A 122 -5.99 -15.54 11.67
CA ILE A 122 -5.66 -16.46 10.57
C ILE A 122 -5.62 -17.90 11.09
N ALA A 123 -5.07 -18.12 12.29
CA ALA A 123 -5.06 -19.42 12.95
C ALA A 123 -6.48 -20.00 13.10
N GLY A 124 -7.47 -19.16 13.39
CA GLY A 124 -8.87 -19.54 13.46
C GLY A 124 -9.51 -19.95 12.12
N LEU A 125 -8.88 -19.66 10.99
CA LEU A 125 -9.33 -20.08 9.65
C LEU A 125 -8.80 -21.46 9.24
N LYS A 126 -8.07 -22.12 10.13
CA LYS A 126 -7.59 -23.48 9.90
C LYS A 126 -8.76 -24.46 9.99
N ARG A 127 -8.93 -25.25 8.94
CA ARG A 127 -9.94 -26.32 8.88
C ARG A 127 -9.54 -27.49 9.77
N ALA A 128 -10.50 -28.39 10.01
CA ALA A 128 -10.30 -29.61 10.80
C ALA A 128 -9.23 -30.56 10.19
N ASP A 129 -9.01 -30.47 8.87
CA ASP A 129 -7.95 -31.20 8.14
C ASP A 129 -6.56 -30.55 8.27
N GLY A 130 -6.47 -29.40 8.93
CA GLY A 130 -5.25 -28.64 9.13
C GLY A 130 -4.86 -27.70 8.00
N THR A 131 -5.65 -27.61 6.92
CA THR A 131 -5.45 -26.66 5.82
C THR A 131 -6.03 -25.29 6.15
N LEU A 132 -5.52 -24.22 5.54
CA LEU A 132 -6.09 -22.88 5.68
C LEU A 132 -7.29 -22.72 4.75
N ASP A 133 -8.38 -22.14 5.25
CA ASP A 133 -9.49 -21.76 4.40
C ASP A 133 -9.14 -20.55 3.53
N ALA A 134 -8.81 -20.81 2.26
CA ALA A 134 -8.40 -19.79 1.30
C ALA A 134 -9.51 -18.78 0.98
N GLU A 135 -10.79 -19.18 1.02
CA GLU A 135 -11.90 -18.27 0.76
C GLU A 135 -12.13 -17.35 1.95
N ALA A 136 -12.16 -17.92 3.16
CA ALA A 136 -12.27 -17.13 4.39
C ALA A 136 -11.05 -16.22 4.58
N TYR A 137 -9.85 -16.68 4.21
CA TYR A 137 -8.64 -15.88 4.24
C TYR A 137 -8.72 -14.70 3.27
N ARG A 138 -9.15 -14.94 2.02
CA ARG A 138 -9.38 -13.89 1.03
C ARG A 138 -10.41 -12.87 1.51
N ALA A 139 -11.51 -13.33 2.11
CA ALA A 139 -12.52 -12.45 2.68
C ALA A 139 -11.96 -11.61 3.84
N LEU A 140 -11.16 -12.22 4.72
CA LEU A 140 -10.52 -11.54 5.85
C LEU A 140 -9.57 -10.44 5.39
N VAL A 141 -8.64 -10.73 4.48
CA VAL A 141 -7.68 -9.72 3.97
C VAL A 141 -8.38 -8.69 3.07
N GLY A 142 -9.39 -9.13 2.31
CA GLY A 142 -10.21 -8.28 1.45
C GLY A 142 -11.00 -7.23 2.23
N SER A 143 -11.41 -7.54 3.47
CA SER A 143 -12.06 -6.55 4.36
C SER A 143 -11.17 -5.35 4.69
N GLN A 144 -9.85 -5.51 4.55
CA GLN A 144 -8.85 -4.46 4.75
C GLN A 144 -8.39 -3.82 3.43
N GLY A 145 -9.05 -4.13 2.31
CA GLY A 145 -8.69 -3.65 0.98
C GLY A 145 -7.41 -4.27 0.41
N LEU A 146 -6.96 -5.40 0.96
CA LEU A 146 -5.74 -6.11 0.53
C LEU A 146 -6.09 -7.39 -0.23
N THR A 147 -5.21 -7.78 -1.16
CA THR A 147 -5.21 -9.15 -1.69
C THR A 147 -4.38 -10.07 -0.78
N PRO A 148 -4.60 -11.39 -0.82
CA PRO A 148 -3.76 -12.35 -0.10
C PRO A 148 -2.26 -12.13 -0.34
N GLU A 149 -1.88 -11.95 -1.60
CA GLU A 149 -0.48 -11.76 -2.02
C GLU A 149 0.09 -10.44 -1.49
N GLY A 150 -0.72 -9.38 -1.49
CA GLY A 150 -0.34 -8.08 -0.95
C GLY A 150 -0.16 -8.12 0.57
N PHE A 151 -1.06 -8.79 1.27
CA PHE A 151 -0.95 -9.00 2.72
C PHE A 151 0.30 -9.82 3.07
N GLU A 152 0.53 -10.94 2.37
CA GLU A 152 1.72 -11.77 2.56
C GLU A 152 3.01 -11.03 2.24
N ALA A 153 3.03 -10.19 1.21
CA ALA A 153 4.17 -9.33 0.88
C ALA A 153 4.46 -8.33 2.00
N ASN A 154 3.43 -7.75 2.62
CA ASN A 154 3.58 -6.86 3.77
C ASN A 154 4.17 -7.60 4.97
N VAL A 155 3.60 -8.75 5.34
CA VAL A 155 4.12 -9.58 6.45
C VAL A 155 5.57 -10.00 6.18
N ARG A 156 5.89 -10.39 4.94
CA ARG A 156 7.25 -10.77 4.55
C ARG A 156 8.23 -9.60 4.73
N ARG A 157 7.84 -8.38 4.32
CA ARG A 157 8.64 -7.16 4.50
C ARG A 157 8.85 -6.86 5.97
N ASP A 158 7.81 -6.93 6.79
CA ASP A 158 7.89 -6.63 8.22
C ASP A 158 8.81 -7.61 8.95
N LEU A 159 8.72 -8.91 8.62
CA LEU A 159 9.60 -9.94 9.17
C LEU A 159 11.07 -9.73 8.78
N SER A 160 11.32 -9.23 7.56
CA SER A 160 12.66 -8.89 7.08
C SER A 160 13.22 -7.66 7.80
N VAL A 161 12.42 -6.62 7.99
CA VAL A 161 12.80 -5.41 8.73
C VAL A 161 13.06 -5.71 10.21
N ASN A 162 12.22 -6.54 10.84
CA ASN A 162 12.42 -6.96 12.23
C ASN A 162 13.73 -7.71 12.44
N GLN A 163 14.20 -8.48 11.44
CA GLN A 163 15.51 -9.14 11.50
C GLN A 163 16.67 -8.14 11.48
N VAL A 164 16.56 -7.05 10.71
CA VAL A 164 17.57 -5.97 10.73
C VAL A 164 17.67 -5.37 12.12
N MET A 165 16.53 -5.01 12.72
CA MET A 165 16.52 -4.41 14.06
C MET A 165 17.07 -5.36 15.13
N GLY A 166 16.73 -6.65 15.05
CA GLY A 166 17.27 -7.68 15.95
C GLY A 166 18.78 -7.89 15.78
N GLY A 167 19.29 -7.84 14.55
CA GLY A 167 20.73 -7.93 14.27
C GLY A 167 21.52 -6.74 14.84
N VAL A 168 20.98 -5.52 14.71
CA VAL A 168 21.58 -4.30 15.30
C VAL A 168 21.62 -4.40 16.82
N MET A 169 20.51 -4.78 17.46
CA MET A 169 20.46 -4.96 18.92
C MET A 169 21.40 -6.07 19.40
N GLY A 170 21.52 -7.19 18.67
CA GLY A 170 22.46 -8.27 18.99
C GLY A 170 23.93 -7.86 18.82
N SER A 171 24.24 -7.01 17.83
CA SER A 171 25.60 -6.49 17.61
C SER A 171 26.04 -5.43 18.61
N ALA A 172 25.09 -4.72 19.23
CA ALA A 172 25.37 -3.70 20.24
C ALA A 172 25.95 -4.29 21.55
N PHE A 173 25.82 -5.60 21.77
CA PHE A 173 26.42 -6.33 22.88
C PHE A 173 27.75 -7.02 22.51
N GLY A 174 28.27 -6.82 21.29
CA GLY A 174 29.46 -7.50 20.78
C GLY A 174 30.79 -6.76 20.97
N THR A 175 30.80 -5.53 21.48
CA THR A 175 32.04 -4.86 21.90
C THR A 175 32.25 -5.05 23.39
N ASP A 176 32.65 -6.25 23.77
CA ASP A 176 33.52 -6.38 24.94
C ASP A 176 34.78 -5.60 24.60
N ALA A 177 34.97 -4.47 25.27
CA ALA A 177 36.25 -3.79 25.29
C ALA A 177 37.29 -4.78 25.86
N GLN A 178 38.15 -5.30 24.99
CA GLN A 178 39.44 -5.87 25.38
C GLN A 178 40.49 -4.76 25.44
#